data_AF-A0AAN6GY88-F1
#
_entry.id   AF-A0AAN6GY88-F1
#
_cell.length_a   1.000
_cell.length_b   1.000
_cell.length_c   1.000
_cell.angle_alpha   90.00
_cell.angle_beta   90.00
_cell.angle_gamma   90.00
#
_symmetry.space_group_name_H-M   'P 1'
#
loop_
_entity.id
_entity.type
_entity.pdbx_description
1 polymer ?
#
loop_
_entity_poly.entity_id
_entity_poly.type
_entity_poly.pdbx_seq_one_letter_code
_entity_poly.pdbx_strand_id
1 'polypeptide(L)'
;MTVSTCLAYCAQGYNSATMQYAGLEYGRECYCGAYLSAFSTQFTNASAHCIYACDGNGSQTCGGALALTLYNLTSASASSSSSDGSRSGVPWGLVAGQSAWFSAAAVVMLGVAAVL
;
A
#
# COMPACT_ATOMS: atom_id res chain seq x y z
N MET A 1 -1.20 12.53 -13.51
CA MET A 1 -1.00 11.59 -12.37
C MET A 1 -2.36 11.13 -11.83
N THR A 2 -2.51 9.88 -11.40
CA THR A 2 -3.72 9.39 -10.69
C THR A 2 -3.34 8.77 -9.35
N VAL A 3 -4.31 8.62 -8.44
CA VAL A 3 -4.08 7.94 -7.16
C VAL A 3 -3.53 6.53 -7.40
N SER A 4 -4.23 5.73 -8.22
CA SER A 4 -3.84 4.34 -8.49
C SER A 4 -2.43 4.22 -9.07
N THR A 5 -2.05 5.09 -10.01
CA THR A 5 -0.70 5.09 -10.60
C THR A 5 0.36 5.39 -9.55
N CYS A 6 0.11 6.32 -8.62
CA CYS A 6 1.05 6.62 -7.53
C CYS A 6 1.23 5.43 -6.58
N LEU A 7 0.11 4.82 -6.15
CA LEU A 7 0.15 3.67 -5.25
C LEU A 7 0.89 2.49 -5.88
N ALA A 8 0.59 2.19 -7.15
CA ALA A 8 1.26 1.12 -7.88
C ALA A 8 2.75 1.36 -8.04
N TYR A 9 3.15 2.62 -8.31
CA TYR A 9 4.56 3.01 -8.39
C TYR A 9 5.28 2.82 -7.05
N CYS A 10 4.72 3.33 -5.95
CA CYS A 10 5.34 3.20 -4.63
C CYS A 10 5.36 1.76 -4.11
N ALA A 11 4.38 0.94 -4.48
CA ALA A 11 4.33 -0.48 -4.13
C ALA A 11 5.47 -1.31 -4.75
N GLN A 12 6.10 -0.84 -5.84
CA GLN A 12 7.28 -1.52 -6.40
C GLN A 12 8.50 -1.46 -5.47
N GLY A 13 8.50 -0.53 -4.51
CA GLY A 13 9.67 -0.28 -3.67
C GLY A 13 10.81 0.42 -4.43
N TYR A 14 11.90 0.67 -3.73
CA TYR A 14 13.11 1.25 -4.33
C TYR A 14 14.36 0.67 -3.68
N ASN A 15 15.31 0.17 -4.46
CA ASN A 15 16.58 -0.37 -3.96
C ASN A 15 16.38 -1.39 -2.80
N SER A 16 15.50 -2.38 -3.04
CA SER A 16 15.09 -3.40 -2.05
C SER A 16 14.41 -2.87 -0.79
N ALA A 17 14.16 -1.56 -0.68
CA ALA A 17 13.40 -0.98 0.42
C ALA A 17 11.89 -1.09 0.15
N THR A 18 11.18 -1.61 1.15
CA THR A 18 9.71 -1.63 1.14
C THR A 18 9.19 -0.25 1.51
N MET A 19 8.33 0.32 0.66
CA MET A 19 7.67 1.60 0.93
C MET A 19 6.37 1.34 1.68
N GLN A 20 6.15 2.07 2.76
CA GLN A 20 4.94 1.95 3.58
C GLN A 20 3.88 3.00 3.21
N TYR A 21 4.33 4.12 2.65
CA TYR A 21 3.48 5.27 2.36
C TYR A 21 3.65 5.71 0.92
N ALA A 22 2.53 6.14 0.35
CA ALA A 22 2.46 6.91 -0.87
C ALA A 22 1.74 8.23 -0.59
N GLY A 23 2.23 9.33 -1.14
CA GLY A 23 1.64 10.66 -0.99
C GLY A 23 1.53 11.34 -2.34
N LEU A 24 0.45 12.10 -2.56
CA LEU A 24 0.30 12.95 -3.75
C LEU A 24 0.24 14.43 -3.37
N GLU A 25 0.87 15.27 -4.18
CA GLU A 25 0.92 16.74 -4.01
C GLU A 25 0.62 17.46 -5.34
N TYR A 26 0.10 18.68 -5.25
CA TYR A 26 -0.19 19.58 -6.38
C TYR A 26 -0.95 18.96 -7.57
N GLY A 27 -1.71 17.88 -7.35
CA GLY A 27 -2.48 17.19 -8.38
C GLY A 27 -1.65 16.31 -9.33
N ARG A 28 -0.31 16.38 -9.28
CA ARG A 28 0.58 15.76 -10.27
C ARG A 28 1.81 15.05 -9.71
N GLU A 29 2.18 15.35 -8.47
CA GLU A 29 3.38 14.80 -7.84
C GLU A 29 3.05 13.54 -7.04
N CYS A 30 4.04 12.67 -6.90
CA CYS A 30 3.92 11.41 -6.16
C CYS A 30 5.20 11.12 -5.40
N TYR A 31 5.03 10.84 -4.11
CA TYR A 31 6.08 10.61 -3.16
C TYR A 31 5.91 9.24 -2.53
N CYS A 32 7.01 8.52 -2.40
CA CYS A 32 7.05 7.22 -1.74
C CYS A 32 7.98 7.30 -0.54
N GLY A 33 7.60 6.68 0.56
CA GLY A 33 8.42 6.66 1.77
C GLY A 33 8.20 5.41 2.61
N ALA A 34 9.27 4.92 3.22
CA ALA A 34 9.17 3.92 4.27
C ALA A 34 8.68 4.52 5.59
N TYR A 35 8.89 5.82 5.79
CA TYR A 35 8.52 6.58 6.98
C TYR A 35 8.05 7.99 6.62
N LEU A 36 7.26 8.57 7.50
CA LEU A 36 6.92 10.00 7.47
C LEU A 36 8.02 10.80 8.17
N SER A 37 8.23 12.05 7.75
CA SER A 37 9.14 12.94 8.45
C SER A 37 8.61 13.24 9.86
N ALA A 38 9.49 13.44 10.83
CA ALA A 38 9.10 13.85 12.18
C ALA A 38 8.39 15.23 12.20
N PHE A 39 8.57 16.02 11.14
CA PHE A 39 7.90 17.31 10.95
C PHE A 39 6.55 17.21 10.24
N SER A 40 6.15 16.01 9.80
CA SER A 40 4.84 15.80 9.18
C SER A 40 3.74 15.88 10.23
N THR A 41 2.79 16.77 10.03
CA THR A 41 1.61 16.91 10.88
C THR A 41 0.35 16.58 10.10
N GLN A 42 -0.62 15.98 10.78
CA GLN A 42 -1.92 15.72 10.19
C GLN A 42 -2.75 17.00 10.21
N PHE A 43 -3.30 17.39 9.05
CA PHE A 43 -4.23 18.50 8.98
C PHE A 43 -5.57 18.13 9.64
N THR A 44 -6.04 18.97 10.56
CA THR A 44 -7.37 18.82 11.19
C THR A 44 -8.51 18.99 10.17
N ASN A 45 -8.28 19.78 9.12
CA ASN A 45 -9.24 20.01 8.04
C ASN A 45 -8.63 19.63 6.68
N ALA A 46 -8.51 18.33 6.40
CA ALA A 46 -7.93 17.83 5.16
C ALA A 46 -8.59 18.42 3.91
N SER A 47 -9.92 18.65 3.94
CA SER A 47 -10.67 19.18 2.80
C SER A 47 -10.32 20.61 2.41
N ALA A 48 -9.77 21.43 3.31
CA ALA A 48 -9.31 22.78 3.00
C ALA A 48 -7.90 22.81 2.40
N HIS A 49 -7.08 21.80 2.71
CA HIS A 49 -5.69 21.74 2.28
C HIS A 49 -5.51 20.86 1.03
N CYS A 50 -6.17 19.71 0.98
CA CYS A 50 -6.12 18.77 -0.14
C CYS A 50 -7.25 19.05 -1.15
N ILE A 51 -7.11 20.15 -1.90
CA ILE A 51 -8.14 20.62 -2.85
C ILE A 51 -7.81 20.33 -4.32
N TYR A 52 -6.59 19.85 -4.61
CA TYR A 52 -6.14 19.70 -5.99
C TYR A 52 -6.68 18.40 -6.56
N ALA A 53 -7.36 18.51 -7.69
CA ALA A 53 -7.77 17.35 -8.46
C ALA A 53 -6.55 16.68 -9.10
N CYS A 54 -6.62 15.37 -9.29
CA CYS A 54 -5.57 14.63 -9.99
C CYS A 54 -5.56 15.00 -11.47
N ASP A 55 -4.37 15.28 -12.02
CA ASP A 55 -4.17 15.65 -13.42
C ASP A 55 -4.65 14.56 -14.40
N GLY A 56 -4.58 13.28 -14.00
CA GLY A 56 -5.10 12.15 -14.77
C GLY A 56 -6.53 11.72 -14.43
N ASN A 57 -7.14 12.29 -13.39
CA ASN A 57 -8.53 12.00 -13.01
C ASN A 57 -9.10 13.13 -12.13
N GLY A 58 -9.87 14.03 -12.74
CA GLY A 58 -10.45 15.19 -12.04
C GLY A 58 -11.47 14.86 -10.95
N SER A 59 -11.94 13.62 -10.85
CA SER A 59 -12.85 13.17 -9.79
C SER A 59 -12.12 12.67 -8.54
N GLN A 60 -10.79 12.62 -8.58
CA GLN A 60 -9.95 12.21 -7.46
C GLN A 60 -9.17 13.39 -6.91
N THR A 61 -8.93 13.39 -5.60
CA THR A 61 -8.08 14.36 -4.92
C THR A 61 -6.65 13.86 -4.87
N CYS A 62 -5.69 14.70 -5.28
CA CYS A 62 -4.25 14.40 -5.31
C CYS A 62 -3.46 15.50 -4.60
N GLY A 63 -3.77 15.71 -3.33
CA GLY A 63 -3.05 16.64 -2.46
C GLY A 63 -3.44 18.10 -2.61
N GLY A 64 -2.51 18.95 -2.21
CA GLY A 64 -2.64 20.39 -2.10
C GLY A 64 -1.30 21.09 -2.15
N ALA A 65 -1.32 22.41 -2.02
CA ALA A 65 -0.09 23.17 -1.88
C ALA A 65 0.55 22.87 -0.52
N LEU A 66 1.71 22.20 -0.52
CA LEU A 66 2.40 21.73 0.70
C LEU A 66 1.53 20.79 1.56
N ALA A 67 0.60 20.06 0.92
CA ALA A 67 -0.31 19.16 1.60
C ALA A 67 -0.43 17.84 0.84
N LEU A 68 -0.10 16.75 1.53
CA LEU A 68 -0.12 15.41 0.95
C LEU A 68 -1.44 14.71 1.23
N THR A 69 -2.10 14.18 0.19
CA THR A 69 -3.04 13.07 0.38
C THR A 69 -2.24 11.80 0.57
N LEU A 70 -2.25 11.26 1.80
CA LEU A 70 -1.40 10.14 2.20
C LEU A 70 -2.15 8.80 2.19
N TYR A 71 -1.48 7.76 1.73
CA TYR A 71 -2.00 6.39 1.63
C TYR A 71 -1.02 5.42 2.28
N ASN A 72 -1.57 4.47 3.05
CA ASN A 72 -0.80 3.40 3.68
C ASN A 72 -0.84 2.14 2.79
N LEU A 73 0.33 1.72 2.31
CA LEU A 73 0.50 0.58 1.42
C LEU A 73 0.57 -0.77 2.17
N THR A 74 0.85 -0.74 3.48
CA THR A 74 0.94 -1.94 4.33
C THR A 74 -0.39 -2.67 4.47
N SER A 75 -1.53 -1.99 4.23
CA SER A 75 -2.85 -2.62 4.16
C SER A 75 -3.17 -3.15 2.75
N ALA A 76 -2.56 -2.58 1.71
CA ALA A 76 -2.73 -3.03 0.33
C ALA A 76 -2.01 -4.36 0.06
N SER A 77 -0.88 -4.62 0.73
CA SER A 77 -0.18 -5.90 0.70
C SER A 77 -0.94 -7.06 1.35
N ALA A 78 -1.98 -6.79 2.15
CA ALA A 78 -2.93 -7.81 2.62
C ALA A 78 -4.07 -8.09 1.61
N SER A 79 -4.20 -7.24 0.58
CA SER A 79 -5.32 -7.28 -0.38
C SER A 79 -4.90 -7.58 -1.82
N SER A 80 -3.60 -7.53 -2.14
CA SER A 80 -3.07 -7.82 -3.48
C SER A 80 -2.50 -9.23 -3.65
N SER A 81 -2.87 -10.16 -2.78
CA SER A 81 -2.66 -11.60 -3.00
C SER A 81 -3.93 -12.26 -3.55
N SER A 82 -4.60 -11.64 -4.52
CA SER A 82 -5.36 -12.41 -5.51
C SER A 82 -4.37 -12.83 -6.59
N SER A 83 -3.58 -13.84 -6.26
CA SER A 83 -2.92 -14.70 -7.23
C SER A 83 -4.00 -15.46 -8.00
N ASP A 84 -4.75 -14.79 -8.86
CA ASP A 84 -5.50 -15.47 -9.93
C ASP A 84 -4.59 -15.55 -11.15
N GLY A 85 -3.56 -16.39 -11.01
CA GLY A 85 -2.97 -17.05 -12.15
C GLY A 85 -3.93 -18.11 -12.64
N SER A 86 -5.05 -17.73 -13.25
CA SER A 86 -5.88 -18.64 -14.05
C SER A 86 -5.18 -18.99 -15.36
N ARG A 87 -4.08 -19.72 -15.23
CA ARG A 87 -3.57 -20.63 -16.25
C ARG A 87 -3.36 -21.97 -15.58
N SER A 88 -4.35 -22.85 -15.73
CA SER A 88 -4.16 -24.15 -16.38
C SER A 88 -5.38 -25.01 -16.11
N GLY A 89 -6.07 -25.39 -17.18
CA GLY A 89 -6.77 -26.66 -17.18
C GLY A 89 -5.75 -27.75 -16.89
N VAL A 90 -5.86 -28.36 -15.72
CA VAL A 90 -5.15 -29.58 -15.34
C VAL A 90 -5.95 -30.78 -15.87
N PRO A 91 -5.43 -31.58 -16.82
CA PRO A 91 -5.69 -33.01 -16.76
C PRO A 91 -4.84 -33.60 -15.64
N TRP A 92 -5.50 -34.34 -14.77
CA TRP A 92 -4.95 -35.02 -13.60
C TRP A 92 -3.74 -35.88 -13.95
N GLY A 93 -2.66 -35.75 -13.18
CA GLY A 93 -1.45 -36.54 -13.37
C GLY A 93 -0.48 -36.38 -12.21
N LEU A 94 -0.81 -37.04 -11.10
CA LEU A 94 0.10 -37.64 -10.12
C LEU A 94 1.53 -37.04 -10.03
N VAL A 95 1.79 -36.23 -9.00
CA VAL A 95 3.12 -36.23 -8.39
C VAL A 95 2.97 -36.19 -6.88
N ALA A 96 3.76 -37.08 -6.29
CA ALA A 96 3.74 -37.51 -4.92
C ALA A 96 4.02 -36.38 -3.92
N GLY A 97 3.39 -36.52 -2.75
CA GLY A 97 4.02 -36.31 -1.44
C GLY A 97 4.59 -34.93 -1.16
N GLN A 98 3.94 -34.19 -0.26
CA GLN A 98 4.34 -34.22 1.14
C GLN A 98 3.24 -33.57 1.98
N SER A 99 2.85 -34.30 3.03
CA SER A 99 2.38 -33.79 4.32
C SER A 99 1.50 -32.54 4.32
N ALA A 100 0.20 -32.80 4.50
CA ALA A 100 -0.60 -32.00 5.41
C ALA A 100 0.19 -31.65 6.69
N TRP A 101 -0.23 -30.60 7.41
CA TRP A 101 -0.47 -30.61 8.87
C TRP A 101 -0.60 -29.18 9.40
N PHE A 102 -1.83 -28.87 9.84
CA PHE A 102 -2.20 -27.98 10.96
C PHE A 102 -1.90 -26.47 10.77
N SER A 103 -2.73 -25.51 11.20
CA SER A 103 -3.92 -25.55 12.04
C SER A 103 -4.67 -24.23 11.93
N ALA A 104 -5.89 -24.27 12.47
CA ALA A 104 -6.89 -23.22 12.57
C ALA A 104 -6.40 -21.88 13.14
N ALA A 105 -7.17 -20.85 12.75
CA ALA A 105 -7.46 -19.62 13.46
C ALA A 105 -7.03 -19.54 14.92
N ALA A 106 -6.36 -18.44 15.30
CA ALA A 106 -6.69 -17.71 16.52
C ALA A 106 -5.95 -16.37 16.57
N VAL A 107 -6.72 -15.35 16.89
CA VAL A 107 -6.30 -14.04 17.38
C VAL A 107 -5.34 -14.20 18.56
N VAL A 108 -4.18 -13.55 18.52
CA VAL A 108 -3.39 -13.28 19.73
C VAL A 108 -2.99 -11.81 19.73
N MET A 109 -3.77 -11.04 20.49
CA MET A 109 -3.37 -9.76 21.08
C MET A 109 -2.28 -10.02 22.14
N LEU A 110 -1.43 -9.01 22.39
CA LEU A 110 -0.34 -8.92 23.39
C LEU A 110 0.96 -9.62 22.94
N GLY A 111 2.16 -9.12 23.16
CA GLY A 111 2.67 -7.98 23.92
C GLY A 111 4.17 -8.23 24.19
N VAL A 112 4.97 -7.16 24.12
CA VAL A 112 6.29 -6.89 24.75
C VAL A 112 7.40 -7.97 24.73
N ALA A 113 8.57 -7.65 24.15
CA ALA A 113 9.87 -7.51 24.87
C ALA A 113 11.08 -7.56 23.91
N ALA A 114 12.02 -6.62 24.13
CA ALA A 114 13.50 -6.67 23.95
C ALA A 114 14.08 -7.33 22.68
N VAL A 115 14.99 -6.71 21.94
CA VAL A 115 16.44 -6.53 22.20
C VAL A 115 16.91 -5.70 20.99
N LEU A 116 17.53 -4.53 21.10
CA LEU A 116 18.82 -4.16 21.71
C LEU A 116 18.77 -2.73 22.26
#